data_AF-C0PD33-F1
#
_entry.id   AF-C0PD33-F1
#
_cell.length_a   1.000
_cell.length_b   1.000
_cell.length_c   1.000
_cell.angle_alpha   90.00
_cell.angle_beta   90.00
_cell.angle_gamma   90.00
#
_symmetry.space_group_name_H-M   'P 1'
#
loop_
_entity.id
_entity.type
_entity.pdbx_description
1 polymer ?
#
loop_
_entity_poly.entity_id
_entity_poly.type
_entity_poly.pdbx_seq_one_letter_code
_entity_poly.pdbx_strand_id
1 'polypeptide(L)'
;MDLWERARAFAGEAANWSQELSAEATKRSSALVSETAKKSKEIFSETASKSLEIAAEATKQADLLAGQIKHLASDIPVPSIPPIPAIPPIAATASSEPDAAELERYGITDDLREFVKDMTISTFRDFPLQDEPEMSDVPTVSNVRQDLSEWQARKYRSSDMSYAQDT
;
A
#
# COMPACT_ATOMS: atom_id res chain seq x y z
N MET A 1 -41.16 -61.54 -11.52
CA MET A 1 -40.11 -61.26 -10.50
C MET A 1 -39.30 -60.01 -10.91
N ASP A 2 -39.90 -59.08 -11.63
CA ASP A 2 -39.16 -58.36 -12.69
C ASP A 2 -38.79 -56.92 -12.30
N LEU A 3 -39.37 -56.43 -11.20
CA LEU A 3 -39.09 -55.09 -10.67
C LEU A 3 -37.68 -54.97 -10.09
N TRP A 4 -37.21 -56.03 -9.42
CA TRP A 4 -35.87 -56.08 -8.82
C TRP A 4 -34.76 -56.13 -9.86
N GLU A 5 -34.95 -56.89 -10.94
CA GLU A 5 -34.00 -56.95 -12.06
C GLU A 5 -33.91 -55.61 -12.78
N ARG A 6 -35.05 -54.95 -13.00
CA ARG A 6 -35.10 -53.61 -13.60
C ARG A 6 -34.43 -52.54 -12.74
N ALA A 7 -34.66 -52.57 -11.42
CA ALA A 7 -34.00 -51.66 -10.48
C ALA A 7 -32.48 -51.85 -10.48
N ARG A 8 -32.00 -53.10 -10.56
CA ARG A 8 -30.57 -53.41 -10.65
C ARG A 8 -29.96 -52.93 -11.96
N ALA A 9 -30.66 -53.09 -13.08
CA ALA A 9 -30.23 -52.58 -14.37
C ALA A 9 -30.09 -51.05 -14.37
N PHE A 10 -31.08 -50.33 -13.84
CA PHE A 10 -31.02 -48.86 -13.70
C PHE A 10 -29.89 -48.39 -12.79
N ALA A 11 -29.64 -49.07 -11.67
CA ALA A 11 -28.52 -48.75 -10.79
C ALA A 11 -27.16 -48.96 -11.50
N GLY A 12 -27.05 -50.02 -12.30
CA GLY A 12 -25.87 -50.27 -13.13
C GLY A 12 -25.65 -49.20 -14.21
N GLU A 13 -26.72 -48.80 -14.91
CA GLU A 13 -26.66 -47.74 -15.92
C GLU A 13 -26.34 -46.37 -15.31
N ALA A 14 -26.92 -46.04 -14.16
CA ALA A 14 -26.63 -44.80 -13.45
C ALA A 14 -25.18 -44.74 -12.96
N ALA A 15 -24.64 -45.86 -12.47
CA ALA A 15 -23.24 -45.97 -12.09
C ALA A 15 -22.31 -45.77 -13.29
N ASN A 16 -22.65 -46.34 -14.46
CA ASN A 16 -21.88 -46.18 -15.68
C ASN A 16 -21.90 -44.72 -16.19
N TRP A 17 -23.07 -44.08 -16.19
CA TRP A 17 -23.20 -42.65 -16.51
C TRP A 17 -22.38 -41.76 -15.57
N SER A 18 -22.39 -42.07 -14.27
CA SER A 18 -21.58 -41.34 -13.29
C SER A 18 -20.08 -41.49 -13.56
N GLN A 19 -19.63 -42.69 -13.91
CA GLN A 19 -18.23 -42.95 -14.22
C GLN A 19 -17.80 -42.21 -15.49
N GLU A 20 -18.64 -42.20 -16.53
CA GLU A 20 -18.38 -41.51 -17.79
C GLU A 20 -18.32 -39.99 -17.63
N LEU A 21 -19.24 -39.41 -16.85
CA LEU A 21 -19.20 -37.99 -16.47
C LEU A 21 -17.93 -37.63 -15.69
N SER A 22 -17.51 -38.49 -14.76
CA SER A 22 -16.31 -38.25 -13.95
C SER A 22 -15.04 -38.34 -14.80
N ALA A 23 -14.98 -39.27 -15.76
CA ALA A 23 -13.87 -39.40 -16.70
C ALA A 23 -13.77 -38.19 -17.63
N GLU A 24 -14.89 -37.73 -18.18
CA GLU A 24 -14.92 -36.56 -19.06
C GLU A 24 -14.61 -35.25 -18.29
N ALA A 25 -15.11 -35.11 -17.05
CA ALA A 25 -14.77 -33.98 -16.17
C ALA A 25 -13.27 -33.93 -15.86
N THR A 26 -12.66 -35.07 -15.57
CA THR A 26 -11.21 -35.17 -15.32
C THR A 26 -10.42 -34.76 -16.56
N LYS A 27 -10.83 -35.22 -17.74
CA LYS A 27 -10.20 -34.88 -19.01
C LYS A 27 -10.29 -33.39 -19.33
N ARG A 28 -11.47 -32.78 -19.14
CA ARG A 28 -11.68 -31.33 -19.31
C ARG A 28 -10.88 -30.51 -18.30
N SER A 29 -10.87 -30.93 -17.03
CA SER A 29 -10.07 -30.29 -15.98
C SER A 29 -8.58 -30.31 -16.30
N SER A 30 -8.06 -31.47 -16.73
CA SER A 30 -6.66 -31.62 -17.16
C SER A 30 -6.31 -30.71 -18.33
N ALA A 31 -7.17 -30.61 -19.35
CA ALA A 31 -6.95 -29.75 -20.50
C ALA A 31 -6.88 -28.27 -20.08
N LEU A 32 -7.83 -27.82 -19.25
CA LEU A 32 -7.86 -26.44 -18.75
C LEU A 32 -6.64 -26.09 -17.89
N VAL A 33 -6.19 -27.00 -17.02
CA VAL A 33 -4.95 -26.82 -16.24
C VAL A 33 -3.74 -26.69 -17.16
N SER A 34 -3.64 -27.51 -18.21
CA SER A 34 -2.51 -27.45 -19.14
C SER A 34 -2.49 -26.16 -19.97
N GLU A 35 -3.64 -25.68 -20.43
CA GLU A 35 -3.75 -24.42 -21.17
C GLU A 35 -3.50 -23.21 -20.26
N THR A 36 -3.98 -23.25 -19.01
CA THR A 36 -3.72 -22.23 -18.00
C THR A 36 -2.24 -22.18 -17.63
N ALA A 37 -1.59 -23.33 -17.46
CA ALA A 37 -0.16 -23.41 -17.15
C ALA A 37 0.71 -22.84 -18.29
N LYS A 38 0.38 -23.12 -19.55
CA LYS A 38 1.07 -22.54 -20.71
C LYS A 38 0.87 -21.02 -20.78
N LYS A 39 -0.37 -20.54 -20.61
CA LYS A 39 -0.71 -19.11 -20.63
C LYS A 39 0.00 -18.36 -19.49
N SER A 40 0.03 -18.95 -18.30
CA SER A 40 0.75 -18.40 -17.14
C SER A 40 2.25 -18.26 -17.41
N LYS A 41 2.88 -19.27 -18.03
CA LYS A 41 4.31 -19.22 -18.37
C LYS A 41 4.62 -18.08 -19.34
N GLU A 42 3.77 -17.88 -20.34
CA GLU A 42 3.91 -16.79 -21.33
C GLU A 42 3.82 -15.40 -20.67
N ILE A 43 2.80 -15.18 -19.81
CA ILE A 43 2.60 -13.92 -19.10
C ILE A 43 3.79 -13.60 -18.18
N PHE A 44 4.32 -14.60 -17.47
CA PHE A 44 5.49 -14.42 -16.60
C PHE A 44 6.73 -14.00 -17.41
N SER A 45 7.00 -14.66 -18.55
CA SER A 45 8.15 -14.30 -19.39
C SER A 45 8.03 -12.91 -20.01
N GLU A 46 6.82 -12.51 -20.46
CA GLU A 46 6.63 -11.19 -21.06
C GLU A 46 6.71 -10.07 -20.02
N THR A 47 6.18 -10.31 -18.81
CA THR A 47 6.28 -9.38 -17.69
C THR A 47 7.72 -9.25 -17.20
N ALA A 48 8.45 -10.36 -17.11
CA ALA A 48 9.86 -10.35 -16.71
C ALA A 48 10.73 -9.54 -17.68
N SER A 49 10.53 -9.70 -19.00
CA SER A 49 11.25 -8.92 -20.01
C SER A 49 10.90 -7.44 -19.97
N LYS A 50 9.61 -7.09 -19.90
CA LYS A 50 9.17 -5.68 -19.78
C LYS A 50 9.70 -5.03 -18.51
N SER A 51 9.71 -5.76 -17.39
CA SER A 51 10.25 -5.27 -16.12
C SER A 51 11.76 -5.02 -16.18
N LEU A 52 12.52 -5.87 -16.89
CA LEU A 52 13.96 -5.69 -17.08
C LEU A 52 14.26 -4.41 -17.88
N GLU A 53 13.45 -4.12 -18.90
CA GLU A 53 13.59 -2.93 -19.73
C GLU A 53 13.33 -1.64 -18.95
N ILE A 54 12.27 -1.62 -18.13
CA ILE A 54 11.95 -0.48 -17.25
C ILE A 54 13.06 -0.24 -16.23
N ALA A 55 13.62 -1.30 -15.65
CA ALA A 55 14.74 -1.18 -14.71
C ALA A 55 15.98 -0.59 -15.38
N ALA A 56 16.35 -1.07 -16.57
CA ALA A 56 17.49 -0.56 -17.32
C ALA A 56 17.30 0.92 -17.72
N GLU A 57 16.10 1.31 -18.16
CA GLU A 57 15.82 2.71 -18.51
C GLU A 57 15.83 3.63 -17.28
N ALA A 58 15.27 3.20 -16.15
CA ALA A 58 15.32 3.94 -14.90
C ALA A 58 16.76 4.16 -14.41
N THR A 59 17.62 3.14 -14.52
CA THR A 59 19.05 3.29 -14.16
C THR A 59 19.77 4.32 -15.04
N LYS A 60 19.49 4.32 -16.35
CA LYS A 60 20.06 5.30 -17.28
C LYS A 60 19.61 6.73 -16.98
N GLN A 61 18.33 6.91 -16.61
CA GLN A 61 17.82 8.22 -16.21
C GLN A 61 18.45 8.72 -14.91
N ALA A 62 18.67 7.83 -13.93
CA ALA A 62 19.35 8.18 -12.69
C ALA A 62 20.79 8.66 -12.94
N ASP A 63 21.54 7.99 -13.81
CA ASP A 63 22.91 8.38 -14.18
C ASP A 63 22.97 9.75 -14.85
N LEU A 64 22.01 10.05 -15.74
CA LEU A 64 21.90 11.35 -16.40
C LEU A 64 21.67 12.48 -15.38
N LEU A 65 20.75 12.25 -14.43
CA LEU A 65 20.38 13.21 -13.41
C LEU A 65 21.54 13.43 -12.42
N ALA A 66 22.25 12.38 -12.04
CA ALA A 66 23.46 12.47 -11.21
C ALA A 66 24.56 13.31 -11.90
N GLY A 67 24.74 13.15 -13.22
CA GLY A 67 25.65 13.97 -14.01
C GLY A 67 25.28 15.45 -14.02
N GLN A 68 23.99 15.78 -14.15
CA GLN A 68 23.49 17.15 -14.12
C GLN A 68 23.73 17.82 -12.76
N ILE A 69 23.46 17.11 -11.65
CA ILE A 69 23.69 17.63 -10.29
C ILE A 69 25.17 17.93 -10.06
N LYS A 70 26.07 17.06 -10.52
CA LYS A 70 27.53 17.28 -10.40
C LYS A 70 27.99 18.53 -11.15
N HIS A 71 27.43 18.78 -12.32
CA HIS A 71 27.75 19.97 -13.11
C HIS A 71 27.24 21.25 -12.43
N LEU A 72 26.02 21.22 -11.87
CA LEU A 72 25.41 22.36 -11.18
C LEU A 72 26.15 22.69 -9.87
N ALA A 73 26.63 21.68 -9.14
CA ALA A 73 27.39 21.87 -7.90
C ALA A 73 28.78 22.49 -8.12
N SER A 74 29.34 22.39 -9.33
CA SER A 74 30.65 22.96 -9.67
C SER A 74 30.60 24.46 -9.98
N ASP A 75 29.41 25.00 -10.29
CA ASP A 75 29.19 26.39 -10.70
C ASP A 75 28.74 27.30 -9.55
N ILE A 76 28.60 26.76 -8.32
CA ILE A 76 28.23 27.55 -7.14
C ILE A 76 29.51 28.22 -6.61
N PRO A 77 29.64 29.56 -6.67
CA PRO A 77 30.76 30.25 -6.02
C PRO A 77 30.57 30.07 -4.51
N VAL A 78 31.47 29.35 -3.85
CA VAL A 78 31.49 29.26 -2.39
C VAL A 78 31.86 30.65 -1.86
N PRO A 79 30.94 31.40 -1.21
CA PRO A 79 31.34 32.63 -0.54
C PRO A 79 32.27 32.23 0.61
N SER A 80 33.51 32.70 0.55
CA SER A 80 34.48 32.56 1.63
C SER A 80 33.90 33.25 2.88
N ILE A 81 33.46 32.47 3.86
CA ILE A 81 32.93 32.97 5.13
C ILE A 81 34.13 33.46 5.95
N PRO A 82 34.23 34.76 6.30
CA PRO A 82 35.28 35.26 7.19
C PRO A 82 35.14 34.67 8.60
N PRO A 83 36.23 34.53 9.37
CA PRO A 83 36.20 33.96 10.71
C PRO A 83 35.34 34.83 11.64
N ILE A 84 34.35 34.20 12.29
CA ILE A 84 33.45 34.84 13.24
C ILE A 84 34.26 35.28 14.48
N PRO A 85 34.25 36.58 14.87
CA PRO A 85 34.82 36.99 16.15
C PRO A 85 33.96 36.44 17.29
N ALA A 86 34.60 35.86 18.30
CA ALA A 86 33.94 35.27 19.46
C ALA A 86 32.97 36.25 20.14
N ILE A 87 31.68 35.90 20.14
CA ILE A 87 30.61 36.62 20.80
C ILE A 87 30.55 36.11 22.26
N PRO A 88 30.54 36.98 23.30
CA PRO A 88 30.31 36.57 24.68
C PRO A 88 28.90 35.96 24.84
N PRO A 89 28.66 35.04 25.80
CA PRO A 89 27.39 34.34 25.93
C PRO A 89 26.30 35.32 26.36
N ILE A 90 25.45 35.71 25.41
CA ILE A 90 24.24 36.48 25.68
C ILE A 90 23.19 35.47 26.17
N ALA A 91 22.72 35.70 27.39
CA ALA A 91 21.72 34.89 28.08
C ALA A 91 20.49 34.62 27.20
N ALA A 92 20.02 33.37 27.25
CA ALA A 92 18.69 32.88 26.96
C ALA A 92 17.84 33.77 26.03
N THR A 93 17.78 33.36 24.75
CA THR A 93 16.67 33.66 23.87
C THR A 93 15.36 33.48 24.63
N ALA A 94 14.65 34.59 24.80
CA ALA A 94 13.31 34.64 25.36
C ALA A 94 12.45 33.59 24.67
N SER A 95 11.85 32.74 25.50
CA SER A 95 10.73 31.87 25.18
C SER A 95 9.64 32.67 24.46
N SER A 96 9.51 32.52 23.14
CA SER A 96 8.24 32.80 22.49
C SER A 96 7.25 31.78 23.04
N GLU A 97 6.39 32.25 23.95
CA GLU A 97 5.23 31.50 24.40
C GLU A 97 4.37 31.18 23.16
N PRO A 98 3.98 29.92 22.93
CA PRO A 98 3.12 29.58 21.81
C PRO A 98 1.80 30.34 21.97
N ASP A 99 1.42 31.14 20.97
CA ASP A 99 0.17 31.88 21.00
C ASP A 99 -1.00 30.90 21.05
N ALA A 100 -1.82 31.01 22.10
CA ALA A 100 -2.94 30.11 22.37
C ALA A 100 -3.92 30.07 21.19
N ALA A 101 -4.05 31.19 20.45
CA ALA A 101 -4.88 31.25 19.27
C ALA A 101 -4.35 30.40 18.10
N GLU A 102 -3.05 30.15 18.01
CA GLU A 102 -2.50 29.22 17.00
C GLU A 102 -2.70 27.78 17.44
N LEU A 103 -2.48 27.49 18.72
CA LEU A 103 -2.69 26.17 19.29
C LEU A 103 -4.13 25.70 19.06
N GLU A 104 -5.12 26.55 19.30
CA GLU A 104 -6.52 26.25 19.00
C GLU A 104 -6.80 26.01 17.51
N ARG A 105 -6.16 26.76 16.60
CA ARG A 105 -6.28 26.53 15.14
C ARG A 105 -5.72 25.17 14.73
N TYR A 106 -4.69 24.70 15.41
CA TYR A 106 -4.11 23.36 15.21
C TYR A 106 -4.84 22.26 15.98
N GLY A 107 -5.93 22.58 16.70
CA GLY A 107 -6.66 21.63 17.53
C GLY A 107 -5.93 21.22 18.82
N ILE A 108 -4.88 21.96 19.20
CA ILE A 108 -4.14 21.78 20.44
C ILE A 108 -4.91 22.49 21.56
N THR A 109 -5.90 21.79 22.11
CA THR A 109 -6.68 22.26 23.26
C THR A 109 -5.90 22.15 24.56
N ASP A 110 -6.30 22.91 25.58
CA ASP A 110 -5.66 22.85 26.90
C ASP A 110 -5.81 21.46 27.53
N ASP A 111 -6.97 20.82 27.35
CA ASP A 111 -7.27 19.44 27.76
C ASP A 111 -6.31 18.41 27.11
N LEU A 112 -6.03 18.55 25.81
CA LEU A 112 -5.06 17.70 25.12
C LEU A 112 -3.64 17.89 25.67
N ARG A 113 -3.27 19.12 26.02
CA ARG A 113 -1.95 19.43 26.61
C ARG A 113 -1.81 18.84 28.00
N GLU A 114 -2.86 18.83 28.81
CA GLU A 114 -2.88 18.20 30.13
C GLU A 114 -2.81 16.68 30.01
N PHE A 115 -3.59 16.08 29.11
CA PHE A 115 -3.56 14.64 28.83
C PHE A 115 -2.17 14.14 28.39
N VAL A 116 -1.50 14.86 27.49
CA VAL A 116 -0.14 14.49 27.02
C VAL A 116 0.91 14.69 28.11
N LYS A 117 0.71 15.62 29.06
CA LYS A 117 1.62 15.78 30.21
C LYS A 117 1.54 14.59 31.18
N ASP A 118 0.35 14.03 31.34
CA ASP A 118 0.14 12.85 32.19
C ASP A 118 0.62 11.55 31.52
N MET A 119 0.86 11.56 30.21
CA MET A 119 1.51 10.45 29.52
C MET A 119 2.97 10.33 29.94
N THR A 120 3.27 9.23 30.62
CA THR A 120 4.65 8.84 30.95
C THR A 120 5.20 7.86 29.91
N ILE A 121 6.53 7.77 29.83
CA ILE A 121 7.24 6.83 28.93
C ILE A 121 6.82 5.37 29.15
N SER A 122 6.27 5.03 30.32
CA SER A 122 5.71 3.71 30.62
C SER A 122 4.55 3.36 29.68
N THR A 123 3.71 4.34 29.32
CA THR A 123 2.57 4.17 28.40
C THR A 123 3.00 3.62 27.03
N PHE A 124 4.25 3.88 26.64
CA PHE A 124 4.83 3.41 25.38
C PHE A 124 5.64 2.11 25.53
N ARG A 125 5.99 1.71 26.75
CA ARG A 125 6.76 0.48 27.02
C ARG A 125 5.91 -0.77 27.04
N ASP A 126 4.66 -0.65 27.47
CA ASP A 126 3.69 -1.76 27.44
C ASP A 126 3.10 -1.98 26.06
N PHE A 127 3.55 -1.22 25.05
CA PHE A 127 3.25 -1.53 23.67
C PHE A 127 4.16 -2.68 23.24
N PRO A 128 3.63 -3.88 22.94
CA PRO A 128 4.42 -4.90 22.29
C PRO A 128 4.79 -4.33 20.92
N LEU A 129 6.01 -3.80 20.82
CA LEU A 129 6.72 -3.73 19.56
C LEU A 129 6.89 -5.20 19.18
N GLN A 130 5.90 -5.76 18.48
CA GLN A 130 6.12 -6.99 17.74
C GLN A 130 7.30 -6.63 16.84
N ASP A 131 8.48 -7.16 17.17
CA ASP A 131 9.61 -7.17 16.26
C ASP A 131 9.01 -7.52 14.90
N GLU A 132 9.15 -6.55 13.99
CA GLU A 132 8.54 -6.50 12.67
C GLU A 132 8.15 -7.89 12.16
N PRO A 133 6.84 -8.23 12.07
CA PRO A 133 6.48 -9.50 11.45
C PRO A 133 6.99 -9.42 10.02
N GLU A 134 7.97 -10.26 9.68
CA GLU A 134 8.43 -10.48 8.31
C GLU A 134 7.20 -10.64 7.43
N MET A 135 6.85 -9.58 6.72
CA MET A 135 5.86 -9.47 5.65
C MET A 135 4.92 -10.67 5.56
N SER A 136 4.05 -10.82 6.55
CA SER A 136 2.94 -11.76 6.40
C SER A 136 2.01 -11.12 5.38
N ASP A 137 1.88 -11.77 4.23
CA ASP A 137 0.99 -11.47 3.10
C ASP A 137 -0.50 -11.65 3.48
N VAL A 138 -0.86 -11.23 4.69
CA VAL A 138 -2.24 -10.98 5.07
C VAL A 138 -2.47 -9.54 4.64
N PRO A 139 -3.42 -9.28 3.71
CA PRO A 139 -3.80 -7.91 3.40
C PRO A 139 -4.32 -7.32 4.70
N THR A 140 -3.49 -6.52 5.36
CA THR A 140 -3.91 -5.69 6.47
C THR A 140 -4.77 -4.61 5.83
N VAL A 141 -6.02 -4.96 5.56
CA VAL A 141 -7.12 -4.02 5.34
C VAL A 141 -7.33 -3.32 6.67
N SER A 142 -6.39 -2.43 6.94
CA SER A 142 -6.44 -1.46 8.02
C SER A 142 -7.65 -0.59 7.73
N ASN A 143 -8.57 -0.50 8.69
CA ASN A 143 -9.74 0.39 8.67
C ASN A 143 -9.37 1.81 8.15
N VAL A 144 -8.12 2.24 8.36
CA VAL A 144 -7.52 3.48 7.85
C VAL A 144 -7.61 3.61 6.32
N ARG A 145 -7.35 2.55 5.54
CA ARG A 145 -7.42 2.60 4.06
C ARG A 145 -8.86 2.79 3.57
N GLN A 146 -9.81 2.20 4.29
CA GLN A 146 -11.23 2.31 4.00
C GLN A 146 -11.76 3.70 4.37
N ASP A 147 -11.42 4.21 5.55
CA ASP A 147 -11.76 5.56 6.02
C ASP A 147 -11.20 6.66 5.12
N LEU A 148 -9.95 6.53 4.66
CA LEU A 148 -9.35 7.50 3.72
C LEU A 148 -10.08 7.50 2.37
N SER A 149 -10.44 6.32 1.86
CA SER A 149 -11.18 6.20 0.60
C SER A 149 -12.58 6.82 0.72
N GLU A 150 -13.26 6.61 1.85
CA GLU A 150 -14.57 7.18 2.13
C GLU A 150 -14.52 8.70 2.35
N TRP A 151 -13.49 9.21 3.04
CA TRP A 151 -13.27 10.64 3.22
C TRP A 151 -13.00 11.34 1.88
N GLN A 152 -12.19 10.74 1.03
CA GLN A 152 -11.94 11.22 -0.33
C GLN A 152 -13.22 11.20 -1.16
N ALA A 153 -13.94 10.08 -1.18
CA ALA A 153 -15.21 9.97 -1.89
C ALA A 153 -16.22 11.04 -1.44
N ARG A 154 -16.29 11.34 -0.13
CA ARG A 154 -17.17 12.39 0.40
C ARG A 154 -16.74 13.80 -0.02
N LYS A 155 -15.43 14.09 -0.04
CA LYS A 155 -14.90 15.38 -0.48
C LYS A 155 -15.13 15.62 -1.99
N TYR A 156 -14.82 14.64 -2.83
CA TYR A 156 -15.03 14.75 -4.28
C TYR A 156 -16.52 14.73 -4.66
N ARG A 157 -17.33 13.90 -4.00
CA ARG A 157 -18.80 13.86 -4.21
C ARG A 157 -19.49 15.16 -3.80
N SER A 158 -18.95 15.90 -2.83
CA SER A 158 -19.47 17.22 -2.46
C SER A 158 -19.09 18.30 -3.47
N SER A 159 -18.00 18.14 -4.22
CA SER A 159 -17.61 19.08 -5.29
C SER A 159 -18.43 18.88 -6.57
N ASP A 160 -18.88 17.66 -6.88
CA ASP A 160 -19.72 17.39 -8.06
C ASP A 160 -21.18 17.88 -7.91
N MET A 161 -21.69 18.03 -6.68
CA MET A 161 -23.05 18.52 -6.44
C MET A 161 -23.19 20.06 -6.51
N SER A 162 -22.08 20.81 -6.61
CA SER A 162 -22.13 22.27 -6.76
C SER A 162 -22.27 22.74 -8.21
N TYR A 163 -22.14 21.84 -9.20
CA TYR A 163 -22.24 22.18 -10.63
C TYR A 163 -23.61 21.91 -11.26
N ALA A 164 -24.59 21.42 -10.48
CA ALA A 164 -25.91 21.02 -11.02
C ALA A 164 -27.06 21.97 -10.64
N GLN A 165 -26.80 23.18 -10.12
CA GLN A 165 -27.86 24.14 -9.74
C GLN A 165 -27.86 25.46 -10.53
N ASP A 166 -27.07 25.59 -11.60
CA ASP A 166 -27.12 26.77 -12.48
C ASP A 166 -27.34 26.32 -13.94
N THR A 167 -28.58 25.93 -14.24
CA THR A 167 -29.17 25.91 -15.59
C THR A 167 -30.64 26.25 -15.51
#